data_AF-A0A536K3F7-F1
#
_entry.id   AF-A0A536K3F7-F1
#
_cell.length_a   1.000
_cell.length_b   1.000
_cell.length_c   1.000
_cell.angle_alpha   90.00
_cell.angle_beta   90.00
_cell.angle_gamma   90.00
#
_symmetry.space_group_name_H-M   'P 1'
#
loop_
_entity.id
_entity.type
_entity.pdbx_description
1 polymer ?
#
loop_
_entity_poly.entity_id
_entity_poly.type
_entity_poly.pdbx_seq_one_letter_code
_entity_poly.pdbx_strand_id
1 'polypeptide(L)'
;RSRTAFTKEGDAELVNDWCMAACYSTDENGTVRLPYDTTTGQTIPEVWERWLRWDPVRMVPEHVDALRQMRAIYIDAGKRDQYFLDLGAEAFRRALEAIGVTDVFFELFDATHNAIEYRYPIAIKYLAERLTA
;
A
#
# COMPACT_ATOMS: atom_id res chain seq x y z
N ARG A 1 -19.62 -14.46 -24.95
CA ARG A 1 -18.30 -14.81 -25.54
C ARG A 1 -17.26 -14.45 -24.50
N SER A 2 -16.48 -15.40 -23.97
CA SER A 2 -15.38 -15.08 -23.05
C SER A 2 -14.14 -14.68 -23.85
N ARG A 3 -13.37 -13.75 -23.30
CA ARG A 3 -12.11 -13.24 -23.85
C ARG A 3 -10.95 -14.05 -23.27
N THR A 4 -9.91 -14.31 -24.04
CA THR A 4 -8.69 -14.97 -23.54
C THR A 4 -7.96 -14.02 -22.59
N ALA A 5 -7.69 -14.47 -21.36
CA ALA A 5 -7.04 -13.67 -20.33
C ALA A 5 -5.63 -13.23 -20.74
N PHE A 6 -5.22 -12.03 -20.31
CA PHE A 6 -3.89 -11.44 -20.52
C PHE A 6 -3.46 -11.34 -21.99
N THR A 7 -4.41 -11.06 -22.88
CA THR A 7 -4.14 -10.86 -24.32
C THR A 7 -4.33 -9.43 -24.79
N LYS A 8 -4.83 -8.55 -23.91
CA LYS A 8 -5.02 -7.12 -24.21
C LYS A 8 -4.25 -6.27 -23.22
N GLU A 9 -3.84 -5.11 -23.70
CA GLU A 9 -3.35 -4.01 -22.87
C GLU A 9 -4.43 -3.63 -21.84
N GLY A 10 -4.02 -3.37 -20.59
CA GLY A 10 -4.94 -3.09 -19.48
C GLY A 10 -5.41 -4.34 -18.71
N ASP A 11 -5.12 -5.55 -19.16
CA ASP A 11 -5.62 -6.76 -18.49
C ASP A 11 -5.10 -6.93 -17.07
N ALA A 12 -3.82 -6.60 -16.86
CA ALA A 12 -3.21 -6.70 -15.54
C ALA A 12 -3.81 -5.65 -14.59
N GLU A 13 -4.03 -4.44 -15.09
CA GLU A 13 -4.59 -3.31 -14.35
C GLU A 13 -6.04 -3.59 -13.95
N LEU A 14 -6.87 -4.10 -14.88
CA LEU A 14 -8.26 -4.45 -14.59
C LEU A 14 -8.38 -5.60 -13.59
N VAL A 15 -7.50 -6.60 -13.69
CA VAL A 15 -7.46 -7.70 -12.72
C VAL A 15 -7.03 -7.18 -11.35
N ASN A 16 -5.98 -6.34 -11.30
CA ASN A 16 -5.50 -5.74 -10.06
C ASN A 16 -6.62 -4.93 -9.39
N ASP A 17 -7.22 -3.98 -10.11
CA ASP A 17 -8.28 -3.12 -9.58
C ASP A 17 -9.46 -3.93 -9.03
N TRP A 18 -9.87 -4.98 -9.74
CA TRP A 18 -10.90 -5.89 -9.24
C TRP A 18 -10.48 -6.67 -8.00
N CYS A 19 -9.24 -7.17 -7.95
CA CYS A 19 -8.70 -7.86 -6.78
C CYS A 19 -8.63 -6.93 -5.56
N MET A 20 -8.20 -5.68 -5.73
CA MET A 20 -8.16 -4.71 -4.64
C MET A 20 -9.57 -4.36 -4.14
N ALA A 21 -10.53 -4.18 -5.06
CA ALA A 21 -11.94 -4.01 -4.71
C ALA A 21 -12.48 -5.22 -3.94
N ALA A 22 -12.08 -6.43 -4.33
CA ALA A 22 -12.48 -7.66 -3.62
C ALA A 22 -11.94 -7.69 -2.19
N CYS A 23 -10.77 -7.11 -1.93
CA CYS A 23 -10.20 -7.00 -0.58
C CYS A 23 -10.86 -5.91 0.27
N TYR A 24 -11.14 -4.73 -0.29
CA TYR A 24 -11.50 -3.55 0.51
C TYR A 24 -12.99 -3.19 0.48
N SER A 25 -13.69 -3.57 -0.59
CA SER A 25 -15.05 -3.10 -0.87
C SER A 25 -16.03 -4.20 -1.26
N THR A 26 -15.81 -5.42 -0.78
CA THR A 26 -16.77 -6.53 -0.88
C THR A 26 -17.86 -6.42 0.18
N ASP A 27 -19.12 -6.48 -0.24
CA ASP A 27 -20.28 -6.53 0.65
C ASP A 27 -20.38 -7.92 1.31
N GLU A 28 -21.10 -8.04 2.43
CA GLU A 28 -21.23 -9.30 3.18
C GLU A 28 -21.77 -10.47 2.35
N ASN A 29 -22.56 -10.17 1.32
CA ASN A 29 -23.11 -11.16 0.39
C ASN A 29 -22.14 -11.56 -0.75
N GLY A 30 -20.91 -11.06 -0.73
CA GLY A 30 -19.88 -11.33 -1.75
C GLY A 30 -19.91 -10.39 -2.96
N THR A 31 -20.78 -9.36 -2.97
CA THR A 31 -20.79 -8.39 -4.07
C THR A 31 -19.59 -7.46 -3.95
N VAL A 32 -18.68 -7.51 -4.91
CA VAL A 32 -17.52 -6.62 -4.94
C VAL A 32 -17.90 -5.28 -5.58
N ARG A 33 -17.53 -4.17 -4.93
CA ARG A 33 -17.81 -2.80 -5.39
C ARG A 33 -16.52 -2.11 -5.84
N LEU A 34 -16.45 -1.65 -7.09
CA LEU A 34 -15.39 -0.73 -7.52
C LEU A 34 -15.60 0.65 -6.86
N PRO A 35 -14.52 1.38 -6.51
CA PRO A 35 -14.63 2.67 -5.85
C PRO A 35 -14.98 3.83 -6.80
N TYR A 36 -15.42 3.52 -8.01
CA TYR A 36 -15.76 4.48 -9.06
C TYR A 36 -16.85 3.92 -9.96
N ASP A 37 -17.57 4.81 -10.64
CA ASP A 37 -18.53 4.46 -11.67
C ASP A 37 -17.78 4.05 -12.95
N THR A 38 -18.02 2.83 -13.44
CA THR A 38 -17.27 2.26 -14.56
C THR A 38 -17.59 2.88 -15.92
N THR A 39 -18.65 3.72 -16.01
CA THR A 39 -19.02 4.42 -17.24
C THR A 39 -18.38 5.80 -17.31
N THR A 40 -18.29 6.49 -16.18
CA THR A 40 -17.86 7.90 -16.09
C THR A 40 -16.47 8.07 -15.49
N GLY A 41 -15.96 7.08 -14.77
CA GLY A 41 -14.72 7.14 -13.99
C GLY A 41 -14.81 8.00 -12.73
N GLN A 42 -15.99 8.51 -12.37
CA GLN A 42 -16.17 9.32 -11.17
C GLN A 42 -16.06 8.44 -9.91
N THR A 43 -15.27 8.87 -8.94
CA THR A 43 -15.16 8.20 -7.64
C THR A 43 -16.52 8.16 -6.94
N ILE A 44 -16.85 7.01 -6.36
CA ILE A 44 -18.02 6.82 -5.50
C ILE A 44 -17.53 7.00 -4.05
N PRO A 45 -17.81 8.15 -3.40
CA PRO A 45 -17.18 8.50 -2.13
C PRO A 45 -17.38 7.45 -1.04
N GLU A 46 -18.56 6.86 -0.93
CA GLU A 46 -18.89 5.90 0.12
C GLU A 46 -18.10 4.60 -0.02
N VAL A 47 -17.80 4.19 -1.25
CA VAL A 47 -16.97 3.01 -1.51
C VAL A 47 -15.50 3.36 -1.33
N TRP A 48 -15.08 4.54 -1.80
CA TRP A 48 -13.70 5.00 -1.66
C TRP A 48 -13.28 5.17 -0.19
N GLU A 49 -14.17 5.64 0.68
CA GLU A 49 -13.90 5.72 2.12
C GLU A 49 -13.57 4.35 2.73
N ARG A 50 -14.08 3.24 2.19
CA ARG A 50 -13.70 1.88 2.65
C ARG A 50 -12.23 1.58 2.36
N TRP A 51 -11.70 2.07 1.24
CA TRP A 51 -10.30 1.92 0.88
C TRP A 51 -9.42 2.82 1.74
N LEU A 52 -9.85 4.07 1.95
CA LEU A 52 -9.13 5.05 2.76
C LEU A 52 -8.99 4.65 4.23
N ARG A 53 -9.86 3.79 4.76
CA ARG A 53 -9.68 3.18 6.10
C ARG A 53 -8.44 2.32 6.22
N TRP A 54 -7.90 1.84 5.09
CA TRP A 54 -6.68 1.03 5.02
C TRP A 54 -5.48 1.83 4.50
N ASP A 55 -5.62 3.16 4.34
CA ASP A 55 -4.51 4.04 4.00
C ASP A 55 -3.58 4.18 5.22
N PRO A 56 -2.33 3.69 5.16
CA PRO A 56 -1.44 3.71 6.30
C PRO A 56 -1.16 5.13 6.81
N VAL A 57 -1.19 6.15 5.94
CA VAL A 57 -0.98 7.55 6.34
C VAL A 57 -2.14 8.02 7.22
N ARG A 58 -3.39 7.66 6.85
CA ARG A 58 -4.60 8.00 7.62
C ARG A 58 -4.74 7.18 8.89
N MET A 59 -4.19 5.98 8.91
CA MET A 59 -4.21 5.11 10.09
C MET A 59 -3.29 5.61 11.21
N VAL A 60 -2.17 6.30 10.91
CA VAL A 60 -1.17 6.69 11.93
C VAL A 60 -1.77 7.39 13.16
N PRO A 61 -2.61 8.44 13.03
CA PRO A 61 -3.12 9.18 14.19
C PRO A 61 -4.03 8.35 15.11
N GLU A 62 -4.67 7.29 14.58
CA GLU A 62 -5.57 6.42 15.34
C GLU A 62 -4.84 5.22 15.96
N HIS A 63 -3.61 4.94 15.52
CA HIS A 63 -2.82 3.77 15.93
C HIS A 63 -1.53 4.11 16.68
N VAL A 64 -1.47 5.30 17.31
CA VAL A 64 -0.26 5.82 17.97
C VAL A 64 0.36 4.85 18.97
N ASP A 65 -0.44 4.28 19.87
CA ASP A 65 0.08 3.40 20.93
C ASP A 65 0.69 2.12 20.34
N ALA A 66 0.02 1.52 19.35
CA ALA A 66 0.53 0.34 18.67
C ALA A 66 1.84 0.64 17.93
N LEU A 67 1.90 1.77 17.21
CA LEU A 67 3.07 2.19 16.45
C LEU A 67 4.27 2.51 17.35
N ARG A 68 4.05 3.16 18.50
CA ARG A 68 5.10 3.43 19.50
C ARG A 68 5.65 2.18 20.17
N GLN A 69 4.85 1.12 20.23
CA GLN A 69 5.25 -0.18 20.80
C GLN A 69 5.91 -1.11 19.79
N MET A 70 5.91 -0.78 18.49
CA MET A 70 6.58 -1.59 17.49
C MET A 70 8.09 -1.59 17.74
N ARG A 71 8.67 -2.79 17.76
CA ARG A 71 10.13 -2.97 17.88
C ARG A 71 10.91 -2.53 16.65
N ALA A 72 10.24 -2.49 15.50
CA ALA A 72 10.86 -2.15 14.22
C ALA A 72 9.80 -1.66 13.23
N ILE A 73 10.10 -0.57 12.53
CA ILE A 73 9.40 -0.15 11.32
C ILE A 73 10.45 0.04 10.22
N TYR A 74 10.22 -0.59 9.07
CA TYR A 74 11.08 -0.54 7.91
C TYR A 74 10.28 -0.06 6.70
N ILE A 75 10.76 0.99 6.04
CA ILE A 75 10.11 1.61 4.90
C ILE A 75 11.17 1.81 3.81
N ASP A 76 10.96 1.25 2.63
CA ASP A 76 11.72 1.64 1.45
C ASP A 76 10.86 1.62 0.19
N ALA A 77 11.25 2.42 -0.80
CA ALA A 77 10.57 2.50 -2.09
C ALA A 77 11.51 2.94 -3.21
N GLY A 78 11.22 2.50 -4.44
CA GLY A 78 11.94 2.94 -5.63
C GLY A 78 11.51 4.34 -6.06
N LYS A 79 12.45 5.22 -6.38
CA LYS A 79 12.19 6.60 -6.86
C LYS A 79 11.54 6.67 -8.25
N ARG A 80 11.50 5.56 -8.98
CA ARG A 80 10.88 5.42 -10.30
C ARG A 80 9.72 4.41 -10.25
N ASP A 81 9.11 4.24 -9.07
CA ASP A 81 7.94 3.38 -8.90
C ASP A 81 6.78 3.91 -9.75
N GLN A 82 6.31 3.09 -10.68
CA GLN A 82 5.26 3.45 -11.62
C GLN A 82 3.87 3.64 -10.97
N TYR A 83 3.73 3.27 -9.68
CA TYR A 83 2.55 3.49 -8.86
C TYR A 83 2.74 4.62 -7.84
N PHE A 84 3.86 5.35 -7.89
CA PHE A 84 4.16 6.50 -7.02
C PHE A 84 4.16 6.19 -5.52
N LEU A 85 4.52 4.96 -5.14
CA LEU A 85 4.57 4.54 -3.74
C LEU A 85 5.69 5.19 -2.94
N ASP A 86 6.68 5.79 -3.59
CA ASP A 86 7.70 6.64 -2.96
C ASP A 86 7.06 7.87 -2.27
N LEU A 87 6.03 8.46 -2.89
CA LEU A 87 5.27 9.55 -2.29
C LEU A 87 4.50 9.08 -1.04
N GLY A 88 3.87 7.90 -1.14
CA GLY A 88 3.17 7.27 -0.01
C GLY A 88 4.11 6.91 1.14
N ALA A 89 5.29 6.37 0.83
CA ALA A 89 6.31 6.02 1.81
C ALA A 89 6.82 7.26 2.57
N GLU A 90 7.11 8.36 1.87
CA GLU A 90 7.52 9.62 2.49
C GLU A 90 6.38 10.24 3.32
N ALA A 91 5.14 10.19 2.85
CA ALA A 91 3.98 10.65 3.60
C ALA A 91 3.77 9.84 4.89
N PHE A 92 3.91 8.51 4.83
CA PHE A 92 3.80 7.64 5.99
C PHE A 92 4.93 7.90 7.00
N ARG A 93 6.17 8.04 6.54
CA ARG A 93 7.31 8.43 7.39
C ARG A 93 7.04 9.74 8.14
N ARG A 94 6.52 10.76 7.46
CA ARG A 94 6.17 12.05 8.08
C ARG A 94 5.03 11.94 9.09
N ALA A 95 4.03 11.10 8.80
CA ALA A 95 2.96 10.84 9.75
C ALA A 95 3.48 10.17 11.02
N LEU A 96 4.39 9.19 10.91
CA LEU A 96 5.06 8.57 12.06
C LEU A 96 5.89 9.58 12.87
N GLU A 97 6.66 10.42 12.18
CA GLU A 97 7.45 11.49 12.80
C GLU A 97 6.57 12.46 13.61
N ALA A 98 5.38 12.82 13.09
CA ALA A 98 4.44 13.70 13.77
C ALA A 98 3.90 13.14 15.10
N ILE A 99 3.86 11.81 15.26
CA ILE A 99 3.46 11.15 16.52
C ILE A 99 4.66 10.75 17.40
N GLY A 100 5.87 11.18 17.02
CA GLY A 100 7.11 10.91 17.75
C GLY A 100 7.71 9.52 17.50
N VAL A 101 7.25 8.80 16.49
CA VAL A 101 7.83 7.51 16.08
C VAL A 101 8.92 7.80 15.05
N THR A 102 10.14 8.04 15.54
CA THR A 102 11.29 8.45 14.72
C THR A 102 12.35 7.37 14.53
N ASP A 103 12.38 6.33 15.36
CA ASP A 103 13.27 5.17 15.19
C ASP A 103 12.68 4.22 14.13
N VAL A 104 12.85 4.63 12.87
CA VAL A 104 12.39 3.90 11.69
C VAL A 104 13.52 3.81 10.68
N PHE A 105 13.58 2.71 9.93
CA PHE A 105 14.40 2.68 8.72
C PHE A 105 13.62 3.31 7.57
N PHE A 106 14.25 4.23 6.86
CA PHE A 106 13.69 4.84 5.67
C PHE A 106 14.74 5.00 4.56
N GLU A 107 14.45 4.49 3.37
CA GLU A 107 15.29 4.69 2.19
C GLU A 107 14.47 4.80 0.90
N LEU A 108 14.72 5.84 0.10
CA LEU A 108 14.30 5.88 -1.30
C LEU A 108 15.49 5.57 -2.20
N PHE A 109 15.35 4.59 -3.10
CA PHE A 109 16.46 4.07 -3.90
C PHE A 109 16.19 4.14 -5.41
N ASP A 110 17.24 4.07 -6.23
CA ASP A 110 17.11 4.19 -7.69
C ASP A 110 16.62 2.88 -8.34
N ALA A 111 15.31 2.66 -8.30
CA ALA A 111 14.65 1.53 -8.95
C ALA A 111 13.17 1.82 -9.24
N THR A 112 12.51 0.88 -9.93
CA THR A 112 11.07 0.81 -10.12
C THR A 112 10.39 0.04 -8.97
N HIS A 113 9.07 -0.19 -9.06
CA HIS A 113 8.35 -1.08 -8.16
C HIS A 113 8.80 -2.55 -8.27
N ASN A 114 9.21 -2.95 -9.48
CA ASN A 114 9.47 -4.35 -9.83
C ASN A 114 10.96 -4.69 -9.77
N ALA A 115 11.25 -6.00 -9.64
CA ALA A 115 12.60 -6.57 -9.68
C ALA A 115 13.55 -6.02 -8.60
N ILE A 116 13.03 -5.84 -7.38
CA ILE A 116 13.74 -5.28 -6.23
C ILE A 116 14.05 -6.31 -5.14
N GLU A 117 14.06 -7.61 -5.46
CA GLU A 117 14.22 -8.71 -4.51
C GLU A 117 15.56 -8.62 -3.74
N TYR A 118 16.56 -7.96 -4.31
CA TYR A 118 17.83 -7.66 -3.65
C TYR A 118 17.69 -6.79 -2.39
N ARG A 119 16.55 -6.09 -2.22
CA ARG A 119 16.21 -5.32 -1.01
C ARG A 119 15.75 -6.20 0.14
N TYR A 120 15.19 -7.38 -0.14
CA TYR A 120 14.57 -8.22 0.89
C TYR A 120 15.57 -8.67 1.97
N PRO A 121 16.79 -9.11 1.65
CA PRO A 121 17.78 -9.44 2.68
C PRO A 121 18.12 -8.26 3.61
N ILE A 122 18.07 -7.02 3.11
CA ILE A 122 18.33 -5.80 3.89
C ILE A 122 17.20 -5.60 4.91
N ALA A 123 15.95 -5.64 4.44
CA ALA A 123 14.76 -5.53 5.29
C ALA A 123 14.69 -6.66 6.33
N ILE A 124 14.91 -7.90 5.91
CA ILE A 124 14.86 -9.07 6.79
C ILE A 124 15.94 -8.98 7.87
N LYS A 125 17.17 -8.59 7.51
CA LYS A 125 18.24 -8.38 8.49
C LYS A 125 17.84 -7.33 9.53
N TYR A 126 17.37 -6.16 9.09
CA TYR A 126 16.93 -5.08 9.97
C TYR A 126 15.85 -5.54 10.96
N LEU A 127 14.85 -6.26 10.47
CA LEU A 127 13.75 -6.78 11.29
C LEU A 127 14.23 -7.87 12.25
N ALA A 128 15.05 -8.81 11.78
CA ALA A 128 15.57 -9.91 12.60
C ALA A 128 16.38 -9.38 13.79
N GLU A 129 17.31 -8.45 13.56
CA GLU A 129 18.14 -7.86 14.62
C GLU A 129 17.30 -7.19 15.73
N ARG A 130 16.21 -6.51 15.36
CA ARG A 130 15.32 -5.80 16.30
C ARG A 130 14.29 -6.69 16.98
N LEU A 131 13.89 -7.79 16.37
CA LEU A 131 12.92 -8.72 16.95
C LEU A 131 13.56 -9.69 17.96
N THR A 132 14.89 -9.86 17.90
CA THR A 132 15.65 -10.71 18.83
C THR A 132 16.35 -9.96 19.95
N ALA A 133 16.39 -8.64 19.89
CA ALA A 133 16.84 -7.77 20.98
C ALA A 133 15.78 -7.74 22.10
#